data_AF-A0A959XLZ5-F1
#
_entry.id   AF-A0A959XLZ5-F1
#
_cell.length_a   1.000
_cell.length_b   1.000
_cell.length_c   1.000
_cell.angle_alpha   90.00
_cell.angle_beta   90.00
_cell.angle_gamma   90.00
#
_symmetry.space_group_name_H-M   'P 1'
#
loop_
_entity.id
_entity.type
_entity.pdbx_description
1 polymer ?
#
loop_
_entity_poly.entity_id
_entity_poly.type
_entity_poly.pdbx_seq_one_letter_code
_entity_poly.pdbx_strand_id
1 'polypeptide(L)' 'TDALQDLGAELADVLFVVLCLANQTGTDLDTAWKEKMKVRTERDATRHRDNPKL' A
#
# COMPACT_ATOMS: atom_id res chain seq x y z
N THR A 1 -5.59 -24.37 -7.16
CA THR A 1 -5.91 -23.16 -7.97
C THR A 1 -7.02 -22.32 -7.36
N ASP A 2 -7.72 -22.76 -6.30
CA ASP A 2 -8.71 -21.94 -5.57
C ASP A 2 -8.12 -20.86 -4.65
N ALA A 3 -7.08 -21.17 -3.88
CA ALA A 3 -6.61 -20.27 -2.81
C ALA A 3 -6.07 -18.90 -3.28
N LEU A 4 -5.53 -18.83 -4.50
CA LEU A 4 -5.07 -17.55 -5.09
C LEU A 4 -6.23 -16.71 -5.62
N GLN A 5 -7.29 -17.37 -6.10
CA GLN A 5 -8.49 -16.70 -6.59
C GLN A 5 -9.29 -16.11 -5.41
N ASP A 6 -9.30 -16.82 -4.28
CA ASP A 6 -9.86 -16.37 -3.00
C ASP A 6 -9.07 -15.20 -2.41
N LEU A 7 -7.74 -15.28 -2.36
CA LEU A 7 -6.90 -14.18 -1.84
C LEU A 7 -7.09 -12.88 -2.63
N GLY A 8 -7.24 -12.94 -3.95
CA GLY A 8 -7.50 -11.75 -4.77
C GLY A 8 -8.82 -11.09 -4.44
N ALA A 9 -9.87 -11.89 -4.19
CA ALA A 9 -11.18 -11.39 -3.79
C ALA A 9 -11.13 -10.75 -2.40
N GLU A 10 -10.52 -11.41 -1.42
CA GLU A 10 -10.36 -10.88 -0.06
C GLU A 10 -9.55 -9.58 -0.02
N LEU A 11 -8.49 -9.47 -0.83
CA LEU A 11 -7.72 -8.22 -0.95
C LEU A 11 -8.53 -7.10 -1.60
N ALA A 12 -9.43 -7.42 -2.54
CA ALA A 12 -10.35 -6.45 -3.13
C ALA A 12 -11.36 -5.93 -2.10
N ASP A 13 -11.89 -6.81 -1.24
CA ASP A 13 -12.80 -6.44 -0.16
C ASP A 13 -12.11 -5.52 0.87
N VAL A 14 -10.87 -5.83 1.25
CA VAL A 14 -10.07 -4.95 2.11
C VAL A 14 -9.86 -3.57 1.46
N LEU A 15 -9.51 -3.53 0.17
CA LEU A 15 -9.33 -2.28 -0.55
C LEU A 15 -10.63 -1.47 -0.60
N PHE A 16 -11.77 -2.12 -0.82
CA PHE A 16 -13.08 -1.47 -0.84
C PHE A 16 -13.40 -0.82 0.51
N VAL A 17 -13.18 -1.51 1.62
CA VAL A 17 -13.37 -0.95 2.97
C VAL A 17 -12.48 0.27 3.20
N VAL A 18 -11.22 0.23 2.76
CA VAL A 18 -10.30 1.39 2.87
C VAL A 18 -10.82 2.60 2.09
N LEU A 19 -11.35 2.39 0.88
CA LEU A 19 -11.98 3.46 0.09
C LEU A 19 -13.20 4.04 0.79
N CYS A 20 -14.06 3.20 1.37
CA CYS A 20 -15.21 3.65 2.15
C CYS A 20 -14.80 4.51 3.35
N LEU A 21 -13.77 4.08 4.08
CA LEU A 21 -13.24 4.83 5.22
C LEU A 21 -12.71 6.20 4.78
N ALA A 22 -11.92 6.25 3.70
CA ALA A 22 -11.41 7.51 3.18
C ALA A 22 -12.52 8.47 2.76
N ASN A 23 -13.57 7.97 2.10
CA ASN A 23 -14.74 8.76 1.73
C ASN A 23 -15.48 9.29 2.97
N GLN A 24 -15.66 8.44 4.00
CA GLN A 24 -16.34 8.83 5.24
C GLN A 24 -15.56 9.89 6.02
N THR A 25 -14.23 9.82 6.03
CA THR A 25 -13.39 10.75 6.80
C THR A 25 -12.91 11.96 5.98
N GLY A 26 -13.22 12.04 4.69
CA GLY A 26 -12.74 13.10 3.80
C GLY A 26 -11.23 13.02 3.53
N THR A 27 -10.64 11.82 3.58
CA THR A 27 -9.20 11.60 3.36
C THR A 27 -8.88 11.59 1.87
N ASP A 28 -7.98 12.47 1.42
CA ASP A 28 -7.40 12.41 0.08
C ASP A 28 -6.31 11.32 0.01
N LEU A 29 -6.70 10.15 -0.50
CA LEU A 29 -5.80 9.01 -0.64
C LEU A 29 -4.70 9.22 -1.68
N ASP A 30 -4.93 10.01 -2.74
CA ASP A 30 -3.92 10.21 -3.78
C ASP A 30 -2.75 11.04 -3.23
N THR A 31 -3.06 12.14 -2.53
CA THR A 31 -2.05 12.96 -1.85
C THR A 31 -1.32 12.16 -0.77
N ALA A 32 -2.06 11.47 0.12
CA ALA A 32 -1.46 10.67 1.18
C ALA A 32 -0.57 9.53 0.65
N TRP A 33 -0.99 8.88 -0.45
CA TRP A 33 -0.22 7.84 -1.12
C TRP A 33 1.09 8.39 -1.68
N LYS A 34 1.04 9.51 -2.41
CA LYS A 34 2.23 10.17 -3.00
C LYS A 34 3.26 10.55 -1.94
N GLU A 35 2.82 11.15 -0.82
CA GLU A 35 3.70 11.50 0.29
C GLU A 35 4.36 10.27 0.91
N LYS A 36 3.57 9.22 1.19
CA LYS A 36 4.11 7.98 1.74
C LYS A 36 5.08 7.30 0.80
N MET A 37 4.80 7.31 -0.50
CA MET A 37 5.70 6.72 -1.49
C MET A 37 7.00 7.50 -1.60
N LYS A 38 6.96 8.83 -1.58
CA LYS A 38 8.17 9.67 -1.53
C LYS A 38 9.09 9.28 -0.37
N VAL A 39 8.55 9.21 0.85
CA VAL A 39 9.33 8.83 2.04
C VAL A 39 9.89 7.42 1.93
N ARG A 40 9.11 6.47 1.39
CA ARG A 40 9.59 5.09 1.15
C ARG A 40 10.70 5.05 0.12
N THR A 41 10.56 5.77 -0.99
CA THR A 41 11.60 5.87 -2.02
C THR A 41 12.89 6.45 -1.46
N GLU A 42 12.81 7.54 -0.69
CA GLU A 42 13.99 8.15 -0.04
C GLU A 42 14.66 7.19 0.94
N ARG A 43 13.88 6.53 1.81
CA ARG A 43 14.39 5.51 2.74
C ARG A 43 15.03 4.32 2.01
N ASP A 44 14.39 3.86 0.94
CA ASP A 44 14.81 2.66 0.22
C ASP A 44 15.91 2.94 -0.82
N ALA A 45 16.21 4.21 -1.11
CA ALA A 45 17.28 4.63 -2.02
C ALA A 45 18.64 4.08 -1.63
N THR A 46 18.89 3.87 -0.32
CA THR A 46 20.13 3.28 0.16
C THR A 46 19.92 1.92 0.83
N ARG A 47 18.68 1.51 1.11
CA ARG A 47 18.37 0.25 1.81
C ARG A 47 18.85 -0.99 1.06
N HIS A 48 18.86 -0.98 -0.28
CA HIS A 48 19.42 -2.10 -1.05
C HIS A 48 20.95 -2.12 -1.06
N ARG A 49 21.58 -0.95 -0.98
CA ARG A 49 23.04 -0.82 -0.98
C ARG A 49 23.65 -1.09 0.39
N ASP A 50 22.94 -0.73 1.46
CA ASP A 50 23.46 -0.72 2.83
C ASP A 50 22.90 -1.89 3.67
N ASN A 51 22.12 -2.81 3.08
CA ASN A 51 21.59 -3.98 3.79
C ASN A 51 22.49 -5.21 3.58
N PRO A 52 23.21 -5.69 4.61
CA PRO A 52 24.10 -6.85 4.51
C PRO A 52 23.36 -8.21 4.35
N LYS A 53 22.03 -8.21 4.36
CA LYS A 53 21.20 -9.41 4.14
C LYS A 53 20.64 -9.51 2.70
N LEU A 54 20.90 -8.51 1.86
CA LEU A 54 20.52 -8.46 0.44
C LEU A 54 21.75 -8.56 -0.45
#